data_AF-A0AA36B5W5-F1
#
_entry.id   AF-A0AA36B5W5-F1
#
_cell.length_a   1.000
_cell.length_b   1.000
_cell.length_c   1.000
_cell.angle_alpha   90.00
_cell.angle_beta   90.00
_cell.angle_gamma   90.00
#
_symmetry.space_group_name_H-M   'P 1'
#
loop_
_entity.id
_entity.type
_entity.pdbx_description
1 polymer ?
#
loop_
_entity_poly.entity_id
_entity_poly.type
_entity_poly.pdbx_seq_one_letter_code
_entity_poly.pdbx_strand_id
1 'polypeptide(L)'
;MVIPPLEELKTKTEMELEDIYHGFVNIVQVKCTKIVRIGTIKDGGWIGWDSSFDVAMKNIFGCEVHSFDPFEKKIPNRELLNFHDIGISDKSGIHGGRQFMTLRDTRKHLNHTNRDISILKMDVEKAEWPSLTKAMSDGELNHVIQIAVEFHLTRKASFFIDALEIIRNLMDSNFLTFTLSFSHKMPPKKRSRLGRHTAAATVQKAIIANESSDKKTFRLSQSALRSAQSRATENLQQRNARLAKMASYDAASRASEGPETRSKRMAINASAVAAQRTSEDPQQRATRLATNAAATAASTFRHIPTTQTSNVLHSSGTVDAARLPAI
;
A
#
# COMPACT_ATOMS: atom_id res chain seq x y z
N MET A 1 -6.22 19.22 1.21
CA MET A 1 -7.32 18.87 0.28
C MET A 1 -8.61 19.14 1.02
N VAL A 2 -9.56 19.86 0.43
CA VAL A 2 -10.83 20.26 1.09
C VAL A 2 -11.96 19.50 0.41
N ILE A 3 -12.79 18.80 1.18
CA ILE A 3 -13.95 18.07 0.63
C ILE A 3 -14.97 19.12 0.18
N PRO A 4 -15.48 19.06 -1.07
CA PRO A 4 -16.48 20.00 -1.54
C PRO A 4 -17.75 20.05 -0.66
N PRO A 5 -18.48 21.18 -0.64
CA PRO A 5 -19.77 21.28 0.02
C PRO A 5 -20.78 20.25 -0.52
N LEU A 6 -21.75 19.86 0.31
CA LEU A 6 -22.72 18.82 -0.04
C LEU A 6 -23.51 19.15 -1.33
N GLU A 7 -23.88 20.43 -1.50
CA GLU A 7 -24.60 20.90 -2.69
C GLU A 7 -23.78 20.72 -3.97
N GLU A 8 -22.45 20.85 -3.90
CA GLU A 8 -21.57 20.59 -5.04
C GLU A 8 -21.39 19.09 -5.29
N LEU A 9 -21.33 18.27 -4.24
CA LEU A 9 -21.24 16.81 -4.38
C LEU A 9 -22.49 16.24 -5.07
N LYS A 10 -23.67 16.78 -4.77
CA LYS A 10 -24.94 16.35 -5.38
C LYS A 10 -25.02 16.58 -6.90
N THR A 11 -24.23 17.51 -7.45
CA THR A 11 -24.21 17.77 -8.90
C THR A 11 -23.21 16.88 -9.65
N LYS A 12 -22.39 16.10 -8.96
CA LYS A 12 -21.33 15.27 -9.55
C LYS A 12 -21.88 13.92 -10.00
N THR A 13 -21.27 13.35 -11.03
CA THR A 13 -21.53 11.98 -11.49
C THR A 13 -20.99 10.95 -10.50
N GLU A 14 -21.50 9.71 -10.54
CA GLU A 14 -21.00 8.61 -9.70
C GLU A 14 -19.48 8.39 -9.84
N MET A 15 -18.95 8.53 -11.05
CA MET A 15 -17.51 8.39 -11.33
C MET A 15 -16.69 9.50 -10.68
N GLU A 16 -17.16 10.75 -10.75
CA GLU A 16 -16.48 11.87 -10.09
C GLU A 16 -16.53 11.74 -8.56
N LEU A 17 -17.66 11.28 -8.01
CA LEU A 17 -17.81 11.02 -6.59
C LEU A 17 -16.87 9.91 -6.10
N GLU A 18 -16.75 8.83 -6.87
CA GLU A 18 -15.80 7.73 -6.62
C GLU A 18 -14.35 8.25 -6.64
N ASP A 19 -14.00 9.06 -7.64
CA ASP A 19 -12.66 9.65 -7.76
C ASP A 19 -12.33 10.60 -6.59
N ILE A 20 -13.30 11.43 -6.16
CA ILE A 20 -13.13 12.32 -5.00
C ILE A 20 -12.96 11.48 -3.72
N TYR A 21 -13.85 10.51 -3.49
CA TYR A 21 -13.78 9.61 -2.33
C TYR A 21 -12.44 8.90 -2.24
N HIS A 22 -12.02 8.23 -3.32
CA HIS A 22 -10.74 7.54 -3.37
C HIS A 22 -9.54 8.50 -3.34
N GLY A 23 -9.69 9.71 -3.86
CA GLY A 23 -8.71 10.78 -3.66
C GLY A 23 -8.47 11.05 -2.18
N PHE A 24 -9.53 11.14 -1.37
CA PHE A 24 -9.43 11.43 0.06
C PHE A 24 -8.95 10.23 0.89
N VAL A 25 -9.58 9.07 0.76
CA VAL A 25 -9.25 7.92 1.62
C VAL A 25 -7.85 7.36 1.35
N ASN A 26 -7.27 7.63 0.17
CA ASN A 26 -5.90 7.26 -0.14
C ASN A 26 -4.86 8.31 0.27
N ILE A 27 -5.29 9.50 0.74
CA ILE A 27 -4.36 10.49 1.30
C ILE A 27 -4.05 10.11 2.73
N VAL A 28 -2.77 9.86 2.95
CA VAL A 28 -2.18 9.67 4.26
C VAL A 28 -1.98 11.05 4.90
N GLN A 29 -2.83 11.42 5.86
CA GLN A 29 -2.62 12.66 6.64
C GLN A 29 -1.63 12.43 7.78
N VAL A 30 -1.68 11.26 8.43
CA VAL A 30 -0.76 10.88 9.51
C VAL A 30 -0.12 9.52 9.22
N LYS A 31 1.21 9.47 9.28
CA LYS A 31 1.99 8.23 9.18
C LYS A 31 2.34 7.72 10.58
N CYS A 32 1.77 6.60 10.99
CA CYS A 32 2.13 5.93 12.24
C CYS A 32 3.52 5.28 12.10
N THR A 33 4.48 5.71 12.92
CA THR A 33 5.86 5.17 12.91
C THR A 33 6.03 3.96 13.82
N LYS A 34 5.21 3.84 14.86
CA LYS A 34 5.13 2.70 15.76
C LYS A 34 3.78 2.03 15.56
N ILE A 35 3.80 0.82 15.05
CA ILE A 35 2.60 0.04 14.77
C ILE A 35 2.68 -1.25 15.57
N VAL A 36 1.68 -1.48 16.42
CA VAL A 36 1.50 -2.73 17.16
C VAL A 36 0.25 -3.40 16.61
N ARG A 37 0.37 -4.66 16.19
CA ARG A 37 -0.80 -5.48 15.85
C ARG A 37 -1.42 -6.01 17.13
N ILE A 38 -2.72 -5.81 17.26
CA ILE A 38 -3.54 -6.28 18.38
C ILE A 38 -4.67 -7.10 17.76
N GLY A 39 -4.97 -8.27 18.31
CA GLY A 39 -5.90 -9.22 17.70
C GLY A 39 -5.27 -10.13 16.64
N THR A 40 -6.10 -10.82 15.85
CA THR A 40 -5.64 -11.79 14.84
C THR A 40 -5.39 -11.13 13.46
N ILE A 41 -5.52 -11.87 12.35
CA ILE A 41 -5.40 -11.36 10.97
C ILE A 41 -6.71 -11.57 10.18
N LYS A 42 -7.61 -12.40 10.71
CA LYS A 42 -8.89 -12.77 10.07
C LYS A 42 -10.05 -11.84 10.48
N ASP A 43 -9.69 -10.86 11.27
CA ASP A 43 -10.48 -10.08 12.20
C ASP A 43 -10.84 -8.74 11.57
N GLY A 44 -11.81 -8.76 10.65
CA GLY A 44 -12.37 -7.53 10.07
C GLY A 44 -12.77 -6.45 11.10
N GLY A 45 -12.81 -6.77 12.39
CA GLY A 45 -13.12 -5.84 13.48
C GLY A 45 -14.15 -6.41 14.43
N TRP A 46 -14.70 -7.57 14.13
CA TRP A 46 -15.94 -8.08 14.72
C TRP A 46 -15.75 -8.79 16.05
N ILE A 47 -16.42 -8.34 17.11
CA ILE A 47 -16.43 -9.08 18.38
C ILE A 47 -17.15 -10.42 18.29
N GLY A 48 -18.14 -10.55 17.39
CA GLY A 48 -19.02 -11.71 17.32
C GLY A 48 -18.29 -13.05 17.12
N TRP A 49 -17.23 -13.05 16.30
CA TRP A 49 -16.45 -14.26 16.00
C TRP A 49 -15.03 -14.22 16.57
N ASP A 50 -14.57 -13.06 17.04
CA ASP A 50 -13.21 -12.88 17.56
C ASP A 50 -13.15 -11.72 18.56
N SER A 51 -12.91 -12.04 19.83
CA SER A 51 -12.73 -11.03 20.88
C SER A 51 -11.25 -10.75 21.20
N SER A 52 -10.32 -11.27 20.40
CA SER A 52 -8.88 -11.19 20.68
C SER A 52 -8.36 -9.76 20.74
N PHE A 53 -8.92 -8.82 19.97
CA PHE A 53 -8.57 -7.41 20.07
C PHE A 53 -8.93 -6.85 21.45
N ASP A 54 -10.19 -7.01 21.86
CA ASP A 54 -10.75 -6.52 23.11
C ASP A 54 -10.01 -7.11 24.32
N VAL A 55 -9.80 -8.44 24.31
CA VAL A 55 -9.04 -9.15 25.35
C VAL A 55 -7.58 -8.66 25.40
N ALA A 56 -6.94 -8.44 24.25
CA ALA A 56 -5.56 -7.95 24.21
C ALA A 56 -5.46 -6.48 24.68
N MET A 57 -6.42 -5.62 24.36
CA MET A 57 -6.49 -4.25 24.89
C MET A 57 -6.55 -4.26 26.42
N LYS A 58 -7.35 -5.16 27.00
CA LYS A 58 -7.42 -5.35 28.45
C LYS A 58 -6.12 -5.92 29.03
N ASN A 59 -5.64 -7.04 28.49
CA ASN A 59 -4.56 -7.82 29.12
C ASN A 59 -3.15 -7.23 28.88
N ILE A 60 -2.91 -6.65 27.70
CA ILE A 60 -1.58 -6.12 27.33
C ILE A 60 -1.45 -4.67 27.78
N PHE A 61 -2.50 -3.88 27.59
CA PHE A 61 -2.46 -2.42 27.83
C PHE A 61 -3.17 -1.99 29.12
N GLY A 62 -3.82 -2.92 29.83
CA GLY A 62 -4.56 -2.61 31.06
C GLY A 62 -5.78 -1.74 30.82
N CYS A 63 -6.31 -1.70 29.59
CA CYS A 63 -7.45 -0.85 29.27
C CYS A 63 -8.74 -1.37 29.92
N GLU A 64 -9.60 -0.43 30.32
CA GLU A 64 -11.01 -0.72 30.56
C GLU A 64 -11.72 -0.85 29.20
N VAL A 65 -12.22 -2.05 28.90
CA VAL A 65 -12.78 -2.39 27.59
C VAL A 65 -14.25 -2.78 27.75
N HIS A 66 -15.12 -2.07 27.04
CA HIS A 66 -16.55 -2.33 26.96
C HIS A 66 -16.90 -2.71 25.54
N SER A 67 -17.60 -3.82 25.38
CA SER A 67 -17.97 -4.34 24.08
C SER A 67 -19.47 -4.53 23.97
N PHE A 68 -20.02 -4.23 22.79
CA PHE A 68 -21.45 -4.06 22.57
C PHE A 68 -21.88 -4.87 21.35
N ASP A 69 -22.81 -5.80 21.53
CA ASP A 69 -23.50 -6.47 20.42
C ASP A 69 -24.86 -7.00 20.91
N PRO A 70 -25.98 -6.54 20.32
CA PRO A 70 -27.33 -6.94 20.76
C PRO A 70 -27.82 -8.25 20.09
N PHE A 71 -27.06 -8.81 19.15
CA PHE A 71 -27.42 -9.98 18.36
C PHE A 71 -26.65 -11.22 18.80
N GLU A 72 -25.35 -11.09 19.04
CA GLU A 72 -24.49 -12.23 19.33
C GLU A 72 -24.59 -12.68 20.79
N LYS A 73 -24.78 -13.98 20.98
CA LYS A 73 -24.91 -14.60 22.30
C LYS A 73 -23.67 -15.40 22.69
N LYS A 74 -22.89 -15.86 21.71
CA LYS A 74 -21.69 -16.68 21.92
C LYS A 74 -20.45 -15.90 21.53
N ILE A 75 -20.05 -15.02 22.45
CA ILE A 75 -18.84 -14.22 22.31
C ILE A 75 -17.65 -15.01 22.87
N PRO A 76 -16.55 -15.16 22.12
CA PRO A 76 -15.32 -15.75 22.65
C PRO A 76 -14.82 -14.98 23.88
N ASN A 77 -14.36 -15.66 24.93
CA ASN A 77 -13.80 -15.04 26.14
C ASN A 77 -14.72 -13.97 26.78
N ARG A 78 -16.04 -14.12 26.65
CA ARG A 78 -17.03 -13.13 27.13
C ARG A 78 -16.84 -12.81 28.61
N GLU A 79 -16.49 -13.80 29.41
CA GLU A 79 -16.23 -13.69 30.85
C GLU A 79 -15.05 -12.78 31.20
N LEU A 80 -14.15 -12.53 30.24
CA LEU A 80 -13.03 -11.61 30.42
C LEU A 80 -13.38 -10.17 30.05
N LEU A 81 -14.58 -9.89 29.52
CA LEU A 81 -14.96 -8.61 28.94
C LEU A 81 -16.12 -7.96 29.70
N ASN A 82 -16.15 -6.63 29.73
CA ASN A 82 -17.36 -5.90 30.12
C ASN A 82 -18.32 -5.87 28.93
N PHE A 83 -19.01 -6.99 28.68
CA PHE A 83 -19.88 -7.14 27.52
C PHE A 83 -21.31 -6.66 27.80
N HIS A 84 -21.92 -5.99 26.83
CA HIS A 84 -23.28 -5.45 26.89
C HIS A 84 -24.12 -5.95 25.70
N ASP A 85 -25.29 -6.52 25.99
CA ASP A 85 -26.30 -6.92 24.98
C ASP A 85 -27.07 -5.67 24.48
N ILE A 86 -26.37 -4.60 24.11
CA ILE A 86 -26.91 -3.29 23.71
C ILE A 86 -26.33 -2.92 22.35
N GLY A 87 -27.17 -2.44 21.44
CA GLY A 87 -26.75 -1.89 20.15
C GLY A 87 -26.54 -0.37 20.19
N ILE A 88 -25.82 0.16 19.22
CA ILE A 88 -25.71 1.61 19.00
C ILE A 88 -26.66 2.07 17.89
N SER A 89 -27.23 3.26 18.03
CA SER A 89 -28.15 3.87 17.07
C SER A 89 -28.15 5.41 17.19
N ASP A 90 -28.94 6.08 16.36
CA ASP A 90 -29.24 7.51 16.47
C ASP A 90 -30.28 7.85 17.56
N LYS A 91 -30.97 6.83 18.10
CA LYS A 91 -32.03 7.00 19.10
C LYS A 91 -32.03 5.87 20.11
N SER A 92 -32.01 6.22 21.38
CA SER A 92 -32.12 5.27 22.48
C SER A 92 -33.54 4.72 22.58
N GLY A 93 -33.67 3.40 22.73
CA GLY A 93 -34.98 2.76 22.80
C GLY A 93 -34.91 1.24 22.63
N ILE A 94 -36.08 0.60 22.66
CA ILE A 94 -36.24 -0.82 22.37
C ILE A 94 -36.74 -0.96 20.93
N HIS A 95 -35.98 -1.69 20.10
CA HIS A 95 -36.34 -1.99 18.72
C HIS A 95 -36.23 -3.49 18.48
N GLY A 96 -37.32 -4.13 18.02
CA GLY A 96 -37.34 -5.57 17.79
C GLY A 96 -36.99 -6.40 19.03
N GLY A 97 -37.38 -5.94 20.22
CA GLY A 97 -37.10 -6.60 21.50
C GLY A 97 -35.66 -6.44 22.02
N ARG A 98 -34.84 -5.60 21.38
CA ARG A 98 -33.44 -5.36 21.77
C ARG A 98 -33.24 -3.90 22.15
N GLN A 99 -32.32 -3.67 23.07
CA GLN A 99 -31.97 -2.34 23.53
C GLN A 99 -30.94 -1.70 22.59
N PHE A 100 -31.20 -0.46 22.21
CA PHE A 100 -30.27 0.39 21.48
C PHE A 100 -30.08 1.71 22.22
N MET A 101 -28.89 2.29 22.13
CA MET A 101 -28.53 3.55 22.75
C MET A 101 -27.75 4.45 21.79
N THR A 102 -27.90 5.76 21.95
CA THR A 102 -26.96 6.74 21.37
C THR A 102 -25.60 6.64 22.08
N LEU A 103 -24.51 7.11 21.45
CA LEU A 103 -23.19 7.16 22.12
C LEU A 103 -23.25 7.94 23.45
N ARG A 104 -23.99 9.05 23.46
CA ARG A 104 -24.22 9.87 24.66
C ARG A 104 -24.85 9.05 25.79
N ASP A 105 -25.93 8.33 25.48
CA ASP A 105 -26.65 7.56 26.50
C ASP A 105 -25.88 6.31 26.92
N THR A 106 -25.12 5.69 26.00
CA THR A 106 -24.14 4.64 26.36
C THR A 106 -23.11 5.17 27.35
N ARG A 107 -22.51 6.34 27.11
CA ARG A 107 -21.57 6.96 28.06
C ARG A 107 -22.23 7.25 29.40
N LYS A 108 -23.46 7.75 29.43
CA LYS A 108 -24.22 7.94 30.69
C LYS A 108 -24.48 6.62 31.41
N HIS A 109 -24.90 5.58 30.69
CA HIS A 109 -25.19 4.26 31.23
C HIS A 109 -23.97 3.63 31.92
N LEU A 110 -22.77 3.86 31.36
CA LEU A 110 -21.50 3.42 31.94
C LEU A 110 -20.91 4.39 32.97
N ASN A 111 -21.55 5.53 33.23
CA ASN A 111 -21.01 6.63 34.04
C ASN A 111 -19.67 7.20 33.50
N HIS A 112 -19.54 7.28 32.17
CA HIS A 112 -18.36 7.73 31.41
C HIS A 112 -18.52 9.12 30.79
N THR A 113 -19.45 9.94 31.26
CA THR A 113 -19.71 11.30 30.72
C THR A 113 -18.53 12.25 30.88
N ASN A 114 -17.73 12.08 31.95
CA ASN A 114 -16.56 12.92 32.25
C ASN A 114 -15.23 12.24 31.90
N ARG A 115 -15.27 11.24 31.01
CA ARG A 115 -14.10 10.45 30.61
C ARG A 115 -14.01 10.40 29.10
N ASP A 116 -12.80 10.57 28.57
CA ASP A 116 -12.57 10.42 27.14
C ASP A 116 -12.42 8.95 26.75
N ILE A 117 -12.92 8.62 25.57
CA ILE A 117 -12.79 7.33 24.91
C ILE A 117 -11.50 7.34 24.11
N SER A 118 -10.51 6.55 24.52
CA SER A 118 -9.24 6.48 23.78
C SER A 118 -9.40 5.88 22.39
N ILE A 119 -10.22 4.82 22.25
CA ILE A 119 -10.49 4.14 20.99
C ILE A 119 -11.98 3.81 20.93
N LEU A 120 -12.68 4.38 19.95
CA LEU A 120 -14.03 3.97 19.56
C LEU A 120 -13.93 3.09 18.33
N LYS A 121 -14.26 1.81 18.49
CA LYS A 121 -14.29 0.84 17.39
C LYS A 121 -15.74 0.55 17.01
N MET A 122 -16.07 0.61 15.72
CA MET A 122 -17.44 0.52 15.25
C MET A 122 -17.56 -0.31 13.97
N ASP A 123 -18.43 -1.31 14.05
CA ASP A 123 -18.69 -2.25 12.97
C ASP A 123 -20.09 -2.85 13.19
N VAL A 124 -21.11 -2.19 12.67
CA VAL A 124 -22.51 -2.30 13.14
C VAL A 124 -23.53 -2.34 12.01
N GLU A 125 -23.13 -2.91 10.86
CA GLU A 125 -24.02 -3.33 9.77
C GLU A 125 -24.98 -2.23 9.29
N LYS A 126 -24.42 -1.09 8.85
CA LYS A 126 -25.09 0.14 8.36
C LYS A 126 -25.57 1.09 9.45
N ALA A 127 -25.55 0.70 10.72
CA ALA A 127 -25.85 1.63 11.80
C ALA A 127 -24.72 2.66 12.03
N GLU A 128 -23.58 2.55 11.34
CA GLU A 128 -22.46 3.51 11.46
C GLU A 128 -22.92 4.91 11.06
N TRP A 129 -23.65 4.99 9.94
CA TRP A 129 -24.10 6.26 9.36
C TRP A 129 -24.97 7.08 10.31
N PRO A 130 -26.13 6.56 10.78
CA PRO A 130 -26.98 7.32 11.70
C PRO A 130 -26.32 7.52 13.07
N SER A 131 -25.56 6.53 13.58
CA SER A 131 -24.95 6.61 14.91
C SER A 131 -23.83 7.64 14.99
N LEU A 132 -22.93 7.69 14.00
CA LEU A 132 -21.86 8.69 13.95
C LEU A 132 -22.42 10.10 13.74
N THR A 133 -23.41 10.24 12.85
CA THR A 133 -24.10 11.52 12.64
C THR A 133 -24.70 12.04 13.95
N LYS A 134 -25.35 11.16 14.70
CA LYS A 134 -25.90 11.50 16.02
C LYS A 134 -24.81 11.87 17.02
N ALA A 135 -23.72 11.08 17.10
CA ALA A 135 -22.61 11.33 18.00
C ALA A 135 -21.92 12.68 17.72
N MET A 136 -21.79 13.07 16.45
CA MET A 136 -21.30 14.39 16.04
C MET A 136 -22.25 15.50 16.47
N SER A 137 -23.55 15.36 16.17
CA SER A 137 -24.60 16.31 16.57
C SER A 137 -24.66 16.51 18.09
N ASP A 138 -24.40 15.46 18.86
CA ASP A 138 -24.40 15.51 20.32
C ASP A 138 -23.08 16.01 20.91
N GLY A 139 -22.06 16.28 20.09
CA GLY A 139 -20.73 16.69 20.55
C GLY A 139 -19.94 15.57 21.25
N GLU A 140 -20.39 14.32 21.16
CA GLU A 140 -19.78 13.19 21.86
C GLU A 140 -18.43 12.80 21.23
N LEU A 141 -18.23 13.07 19.93
CA LEU A 141 -16.95 12.79 19.28
C LEU A 141 -15.81 13.69 19.78
N ASN A 142 -16.10 14.81 20.44
CA ASN A 142 -15.07 15.64 21.10
C ASN A 142 -14.38 14.91 22.26
N HIS A 143 -15.00 13.84 22.76
CA HIS A 143 -14.47 12.99 23.82
C HIS A 143 -13.91 11.67 23.27
N VAL A 144 -13.63 11.59 21.97
CA VAL A 144 -13.07 10.40 21.34
C VAL A 144 -11.71 10.76 20.76
N ILE A 145 -10.67 10.02 21.14
CA ILE A 145 -9.30 10.30 20.66
C ILE A 145 -9.06 9.63 19.30
N GLN A 146 -9.44 8.37 19.16
CA GLN A 146 -9.27 7.60 17.92
C GLN A 146 -10.56 6.85 17.58
N ILE A 147 -10.90 6.86 16.29
CA ILE A 147 -12.02 6.09 15.75
C ILE A 147 -11.47 5.05 14.76
N ALA A 148 -11.91 3.81 14.92
CA ALA A 148 -11.73 2.73 13.96
C ALA A 148 -13.12 2.26 13.51
N VAL A 149 -13.49 2.55 12.27
CA VAL A 149 -14.83 2.26 11.76
C VAL A 149 -14.75 1.50 10.42
N GLU A 150 -15.56 0.46 10.27
CA GLU A 150 -15.83 -0.19 8.98
C GLU A 150 -17.17 0.34 8.44
N PHE A 151 -17.14 1.01 7.29
CA PHE A 151 -18.35 1.54 6.66
C PHE A 151 -18.98 0.49 5.75
N HIS A 152 -20.16 0.02 6.14
CA HIS A 152 -20.97 -0.86 5.32
C HIS A 152 -21.59 -0.13 4.13
N LEU A 153 -21.38 -0.69 2.93
CA LEU A 153 -21.90 -0.14 1.68
C LEU A 153 -23.43 -0.08 1.68
N THR A 154 -23.95 1.09 1.33
CA THR A 154 -25.33 1.29 0.86
C THR A 154 -25.35 1.30 -0.68
N ARG A 155 -26.43 1.71 -1.34
CA ARG A 155 -26.48 1.77 -2.83
C ARG A 155 -25.30 2.63 -3.35
N LYS A 156 -24.67 2.23 -4.46
CA LYS A 156 -23.34 2.73 -4.88
C LYS A 156 -23.21 4.26 -4.97
N ALA A 157 -24.15 4.95 -5.62
CA ALA A 157 -24.03 6.40 -5.83
C ALA A 157 -24.28 7.23 -4.56
N SER A 158 -25.24 6.83 -3.71
CA SER A 158 -25.49 7.53 -2.43
C SER A 158 -24.35 7.31 -1.45
N PHE A 159 -23.73 6.14 -1.47
CA PHE A 159 -22.61 5.80 -0.59
C PHE A 159 -21.47 6.83 -0.64
N PHE A 160 -21.04 7.27 -1.83
CA PHE A 160 -19.91 8.20 -1.92
C PHE A 160 -20.23 9.57 -1.33
N ILE A 161 -21.47 10.05 -1.50
CA ILE A 161 -21.92 11.31 -0.90
C ILE A 161 -21.95 11.16 0.63
N ASP A 162 -22.58 10.11 1.14
CA ASP A 162 -22.70 9.84 2.58
C ASP A 162 -21.31 9.69 3.22
N ALA A 163 -20.40 8.97 2.55
CA ALA A 163 -19.02 8.77 3.00
C ALA A 163 -18.23 10.07 3.02
N LEU A 164 -18.29 10.88 1.96
CA LEU A 164 -17.61 12.16 1.90
C LEU A 164 -18.16 13.15 2.94
N GLU A 165 -19.47 13.13 3.20
CA GLU A 165 -20.08 13.96 4.23
C GLU A 165 -19.60 13.57 5.64
N ILE A 166 -19.60 12.27 5.97
CA ILE A 166 -19.09 11.81 7.27
C ILE A 166 -17.60 12.13 7.41
N ILE A 167 -16.78 11.85 6.39
CA ILE A 167 -15.34 12.15 6.44
C ILE A 167 -15.12 13.65 6.67
N ARG A 168 -15.87 14.51 5.98
CA ARG A 168 -15.80 15.97 6.18
C ARG A 168 -16.13 16.33 7.63
N ASN A 169 -17.25 15.83 8.15
CA ASN A 169 -17.69 16.18 9.51
C ASN A 169 -16.72 15.65 10.58
N LEU A 170 -16.09 14.48 10.36
CA LEU A 170 -15.01 13.98 11.20
C LEU A 170 -13.78 14.89 11.15
N MET A 171 -13.39 15.35 9.95
CA MET A 171 -12.27 16.30 9.80
C MET A 171 -12.55 17.65 10.46
N ASP A 172 -13.78 18.15 10.34
CA ASP A 172 -14.22 19.38 11.02
C ASP A 172 -14.22 19.21 12.55
N SER A 173 -14.34 17.96 13.02
CA SER A 173 -14.16 17.56 14.42
C SER A 173 -12.70 17.23 14.79
N ASN A 174 -11.73 17.70 13.99
CA ASN A 174 -10.28 17.50 14.15
C ASN A 174 -9.77 16.04 14.04
N PHE A 175 -10.55 15.12 13.47
CA PHE A 175 -10.03 13.79 13.15
C PHE A 175 -9.21 13.83 11.86
N LEU A 176 -8.10 13.08 11.86
CA LEU A 176 -7.23 12.91 10.71
C LEU A 176 -7.19 11.44 10.30
N THR A 177 -7.13 11.19 8.98
CA THR A 177 -6.88 9.85 8.46
C THR A 177 -5.45 9.43 8.74
N PHE A 178 -5.28 8.23 9.30
CA PHE A 178 -3.97 7.62 9.45
C PHE A 178 -3.91 6.31 8.68
N THR A 179 -2.73 5.97 8.19
CA THR A 179 -2.47 4.69 7.53
C THR A 179 -1.66 3.79 8.45
N LEU A 180 -2.16 2.57 8.61
CA LEU A 180 -1.39 1.46 9.14
C LEU A 180 -0.72 0.75 7.96
N SER A 181 0.33 1.37 7.42
CA SER A 181 1.15 0.72 6.39
C SER A 181 2.00 -0.38 7.03
N PHE A 182 1.42 -1.57 7.25
CA PHE A 182 2.25 -2.75 7.38
C PHE A 182 2.88 -3.03 6.01
N SER A 183 4.20 -2.98 5.93
CA SER A 183 4.94 -3.79 4.96
C SER A 183 4.87 -5.27 5.36
N HIS A 184 3.65 -5.77 5.61
CA HIS A 184 3.42 -7.20 5.63
C HIS A 184 3.49 -7.64 4.18
N LYS A 185 4.50 -8.44 3.85
CA LYS A 185 4.29 -9.48 2.83
C LYS A 185 2.96 -10.11 3.21
N MET A 186 1.93 -9.92 2.38
CA MET A 186 0.74 -10.72 2.49
C MET A 186 1.23 -12.17 2.60
N PRO A 187 0.79 -12.96 3.61
CA PRO A 187 1.04 -14.39 3.57
C PRO A 187 0.63 -14.84 2.18
N PRO A 188 1.45 -15.64 1.47
CA PRO A 188 1.10 -16.07 0.13
C PRO A 188 -0.32 -16.58 0.22
N LYS A 189 -1.25 -15.89 -0.48
CA LYS A 189 -2.64 -16.31 -0.56
C LYS A 189 -2.56 -17.81 -0.77
N LYS A 190 -3.17 -18.62 0.13
CA LYS A 190 -3.27 -20.05 -0.09
C LYS A 190 -3.59 -20.22 -1.56
N ARG A 191 -2.72 -20.94 -2.28
CA ARG A 191 -2.68 -21.04 -3.75
C ARG A 191 -3.94 -21.65 -4.37
N SER A 192 -5.09 -21.62 -3.69
CA SER A 192 -6.38 -22.10 -4.19
C SER A 192 -7.12 -21.09 -5.06
N ARG A 193 -6.62 -19.84 -5.23
CA ARG A 193 -7.29 -18.82 -6.04
C ARG A 193 -6.39 -18.03 -7.00
N LEU A 194 -5.15 -18.47 -7.27
CA LEU A 194 -4.44 -17.97 -8.45
C LEU A 194 -5.08 -18.63 -9.67
N GLY A 195 -5.92 -17.87 -10.38
CA GLY A 195 -6.61 -18.35 -11.58
C GLY A 195 -8.12 -18.06 -11.63
N ARG A 196 -8.75 -17.64 -10.53
CA ARG A 196 -10.13 -17.12 -10.63
C ARG A 196 -10.09 -15.74 -11.26
N HIS A 197 -10.36 -15.67 -12.55
CA HIS A 197 -10.87 -14.48 -13.21
C HIS A 197 -12.15 -14.07 -12.47
N THR A 198 -12.02 -13.17 -11.50
CA THR A 198 -13.20 -12.60 -10.86
C THR A 198 -13.95 -11.79 -11.91
N ALA A 199 -15.28 -11.79 -11.86
CA ALA A 199 -16.09 -10.97 -12.75
C ALA A 199 -15.61 -9.51 -12.76
N ALA A 200 -15.20 -8.99 -11.59
CA ALA A 200 -14.58 -7.67 -11.45
C ALA A 200 -13.27 -7.51 -12.26
N ALA A 201 -12.37 -8.49 -12.25
CA ALA A 201 -11.14 -8.43 -13.05
C ALA A 201 -11.41 -8.52 -14.55
N THR A 202 -12.43 -9.28 -14.96
CA THR A 202 -12.87 -9.37 -16.36
C THR A 202 -13.47 -8.04 -16.84
N VAL A 203 -14.33 -7.43 -16.03
CA VAL A 203 -14.92 -6.11 -16.30
C VAL A 203 -13.82 -5.04 -16.37
N GLN A 204 -12.89 -5.01 -15.43
CA GLN A 204 -11.79 -4.06 -15.44
C GLN A 204 -10.89 -4.22 -16.68
N LYS A 205 -10.62 -5.46 -17.09
CA LYS A 205 -9.88 -5.72 -18.34
C LYS A 205 -10.63 -5.22 -19.56
N ALA A 206 -11.95 -5.40 -19.62
CA ALA A 206 -12.77 -4.90 -20.72
C ALA A 206 -12.81 -3.36 -20.76
N ILE A 207 -12.89 -2.70 -19.61
CA ILE A 207 -12.82 -1.23 -19.51
C ILE A 207 -11.46 -0.72 -19.99
N ILE A 208 -10.35 -1.33 -19.55
CA ILE A 208 -9.01 -0.95 -19.99
C ILE A 208 -8.80 -1.26 -21.48
N ALA A 209 -9.38 -2.33 -22.01
CA ALA A 209 -9.28 -2.68 -23.42
C ALA A 209 -10.02 -1.66 -24.32
N ASN A 210 -11.12 -1.09 -23.83
CA ASN A 210 -11.94 -0.11 -24.56
C ASN A 210 -11.65 1.35 -24.15
N GLU A 211 -10.56 1.61 -23.43
CA GLU A 211 -10.23 2.97 -23.00
C GLU A 211 -9.76 3.85 -24.18
N SER A 212 -10.15 5.12 -24.19
CA SER A 212 -9.63 6.08 -25.17
C SER A 212 -8.14 6.38 -24.91
N SER A 213 -7.43 6.84 -25.94
CA SER A 213 -6.01 7.22 -25.83
C SER A 213 -5.78 8.24 -24.70
N ASP A 214 -6.64 9.25 -24.57
CA ASP A 214 -6.52 10.28 -23.54
C ASP A 214 -6.77 9.74 -22.13
N LYS A 215 -7.74 8.82 -21.98
CA LYS A 215 -7.98 8.14 -20.70
C LYS A 215 -6.80 7.25 -20.32
N LYS A 216 -6.18 6.58 -21.31
CA LYS A 216 -4.97 5.78 -21.11
C LYS A 216 -3.79 6.63 -20.67
N THR A 217 -3.53 7.75 -21.34
CA THR A 217 -2.41 8.65 -21.00
C THR A 217 -2.60 9.24 -19.61
N PHE A 218 -3.81 9.68 -19.27
CA PHE A 218 -4.15 10.16 -17.93
C PHE A 218 -3.98 9.07 -16.86
N ARG A 219 -4.49 7.85 -17.09
CA ARG A 219 -4.32 6.73 -16.16
C ARG A 219 -2.85 6.39 -15.93
N LEU A 220 -2.05 6.41 -16.99
CA LEU A 220 -0.60 6.15 -16.92
C LEU A 220 0.15 7.29 -16.20
N SER A 221 -0.21 8.56 -16.43
CA SER A 221 0.41 9.70 -15.76
C SER A 221 0.11 9.70 -14.26
N GLN A 222 -1.13 9.40 -13.86
CA GLN A 222 -1.51 9.26 -12.44
C GLN A 222 -0.81 8.08 -11.76
N SER A 223 -0.58 6.98 -12.49
CA SER A 223 0.22 5.85 -11.99
C SER A 223 1.70 6.22 -11.79
N ALA A 224 2.27 6.96 -12.74
CA ALA A 224 3.64 7.45 -12.67
C ALA A 224 3.83 8.43 -11.50
N LEU A 225 2.89 9.35 -11.29
CA LEU A 225 2.90 10.33 -10.20
C LEU A 225 2.88 9.63 -8.83
N ARG A 226 1.96 8.69 -8.61
CA ARG A 226 1.90 7.90 -7.37
C ARG A 226 3.19 7.13 -7.10
N SER A 227 3.76 6.54 -8.15
CA SER A 227 5.04 5.83 -8.06
C SER A 227 6.21 6.77 -7.71
N ALA A 228 6.22 7.99 -8.25
CA ALA A 228 7.24 8.99 -7.95
C ALA A 228 7.12 9.50 -6.51
N GLN A 229 5.91 9.82 -6.04
CA GLN A 229 5.63 10.23 -4.67
C GLN A 229 6.02 9.15 -3.65
N SER A 230 5.68 7.88 -3.94
CA SER A 230 6.09 6.76 -3.10
C SER A 230 7.62 6.67 -3.01
N ARG A 231 8.34 6.75 -4.13
CA ARG A 231 9.80 6.72 -4.15
C ARG A 231 10.46 7.93 -3.45
N ALA A 232 9.86 9.11 -3.54
CA ALA A 232 10.37 10.31 -2.90
C ALA A 232 10.36 10.23 -1.36
N THR A 233 9.50 9.38 -0.79
CA THR A 233 9.35 9.19 0.66
C THR A 233 10.03 7.92 1.19
N GLU A 234 10.75 7.18 0.33
CA GLU A 234 11.50 5.99 0.72
C GLU A 234 12.70 6.36 1.59
N ASN A 235 12.85 5.66 2.73
CA ASN A 235 14.12 5.69 3.46
C ASN A 235 15.18 4.78 2.80
N LEU A 236 16.43 4.88 3.24
CA LEU A 236 17.55 4.13 2.64
C LEU A 236 17.34 2.61 2.67
N GLN A 237 16.80 2.06 3.75
CA GLN A 237 16.52 0.62 3.86
C GLN A 237 15.43 0.17 2.88
N GLN A 238 14.35 0.93 2.76
CA GLN A 238 13.25 0.66 1.83
C GLN A 238 13.72 0.74 0.38
N ARG A 239 14.51 1.77 0.06
CA ARG A 239 15.15 1.92 -1.25
C ARG A 239 16.03 0.72 -1.57
N ASN A 240 16.88 0.30 -0.64
CA ASN A 240 17.78 -0.85 -0.82
C ASN A 240 16.99 -2.16 -0.98
N ALA A 241 15.94 -2.37 -0.19
CA ALA A 241 15.08 -3.55 -0.31
C ALA A 241 14.36 -3.59 -1.67
N ARG A 242 13.84 -2.45 -2.14
CA ARG A 242 13.22 -2.35 -3.48
C ARG A 242 14.23 -2.65 -4.57
N LEU A 243 15.43 -2.07 -4.51
CA LEU A 243 16.50 -2.32 -5.49
C LEU A 243 16.96 -3.78 -5.48
N ALA A 244 17.11 -4.41 -4.32
CA ALA A 244 17.44 -5.83 -4.20
C ALA A 244 16.35 -6.71 -4.83
N LYS A 245 15.08 -6.38 -4.59
CA LYS A 245 13.95 -7.09 -5.20
C LYS A 245 13.93 -6.93 -6.73
N MET A 246 14.12 -5.71 -7.23
CA MET A 246 14.22 -5.45 -8.67
C MET A 246 15.37 -6.26 -9.31
N ALA A 247 16.55 -6.25 -8.69
CA ALA A 247 17.70 -7.02 -9.17
C ALA A 247 17.41 -8.52 -9.20
N SER A 248 16.68 -9.06 -8.21
CA SER A 248 16.29 -10.47 -8.20
C SER A 248 15.33 -10.85 -9.34
N TYR A 249 14.38 -9.96 -9.67
CA TYR A 249 13.49 -10.17 -10.81
C TYR A 249 14.22 -10.09 -12.14
N ASP A 250 15.12 -9.12 -12.30
CA ASP A 250 15.94 -8.99 -13.50
C ASP A 250 16.84 -10.21 -13.70
N ALA A 251 17.45 -10.71 -12.62
CA ALA A 251 18.26 -11.93 -12.66
C ALA A 251 17.43 -13.15 -13.06
N ALA A 252 16.24 -13.33 -12.47
CA ALA A 252 15.33 -14.41 -12.83
C ALA A 252 14.87 -14.32 -14.29
N SER A 253 14.49 -13.12 -14.75
CA SER A 253 14.07 -12.88 -16.13
C SER A 253 15.19 -13.19 -17.12
N ARG A 254 16.43 -12.77 -16.83
CA ARG A 254 17.62 -13.07 -17.65
C ARG A 254 17.98 -14.55 -17.63
N ALA A 255 17.82 -15.24 -16.51
CA ALA A 255 18.07 -16.67 -16.44
C ALA A 255 17.06 -17.49 -17.26
N SER A 256 15.82 -17.01 -17.36
CA SER A 256 14.75 -17.63 -18.15
C SER A 256 14.70 -17.19 -19.61
N GLU A 257 15.55 -16.26 -20.05
CA GLU A 257 15.46 -15.68 -21.39
C GLU A 257 15.98 -16.66 -22.47
N GLY A 258 15.25 -16.78 -23.57
CA GLY A 258 15.71 -17.54 -24.74
C GLY A 258 16.83 -16.82 -25.50
N PRO A 259 17.61 -17.55 -26.34
CA PRO A 259 18.76 -17.00 -27.06
C PRO A 259 18.40 -15.82 -27.98
N GLU A 260 17.26 -15.86 -28.67
CA GLU A 260 16.81 -14.74 -29.52
C GLU A 260 16.49 -13.48 -28.72
N THR A 261 15.83 -13.63 -27.57
CA THR A 261 15.49 -12.51 -26.68
C THR A 261 16.74 -11.89 -26.09
N ARG A 262 17.71 -12.73 -25.69
CA ARG A 262 19.05 -12.30 -25.25
C ARG A 262 19.76 -11.48 -26.34
N SER A 263 19.78 -11.96 -27.57
CA SER A 263 20.42 -11.25 -28.70
C SER A 263 19.77 -9.89 -28.96
N LYS A 264 18.43 -9.81 -28.98
CA LYS A 264 17.70 -8.54 -29.12
C LYS A 264 18.03 -7.57 -27.98
N ARG A 265 18.05 -8.03 -26.73
CA ARG A 265 18.41 -7.22 -25.56
C ARG A 265 19.84 -6.68 -25.65
N MET A 266 20.81 -7.51 -26.07
CA MET A 266 22.19 -7.08 -26.25
C MET A 266 22.34 -6.05 -27.38
N ALA A 267 21.63 -6.23 -28.50
CA ALA A 267 21.63 -5.27 -29.60
C ALA A 267 21.06 -3.91 -29.18
N ILE A 268 19.92 -3.89 -28.48
CA ILE A 268 19.31 -2.66 -27.94
C ILE A 268 20.28 -1.95 -26.99
N ASN A 269 20.91 -2.69 -26.08
CA ASN A 269 21.89 -2.13 -25.15
C ASN A 269 23.11 -1.54 -25.87
N ALA A 270 23.63 -2.21 -26.89
CA ALA A 270 24.75 -1.71 -27.69
C ALA A 270 24.38 -0.40 -28.42
N SER A 271 23.19 -0.35 -29.04
CA SER A 271 22.69 0.86 -29.71
C SER A 271 22.48 2.02 -28.73
N ALA A 272 21.94 1.76 -27.53
CA ALA A 272 21.75 2.78 -26.51
C ALA A 272 23.10 3.35 -26.01
N VAL A 273 24.10 2.48 -25.79
CA VAL A 273 25.46 2.91 -25.42
C VAL A 273 26.11 3.72 -26.54
N ALA A 274 25.92 3.35 -27.80
CA ALA A 274 26.43 4.12 -28.93
C ALA A 274 25.79 5.52 -29.00
N ALA A 275 24.46 5.60 -28.87
CA ALA A 275 23.74 6.87 -28.84
C ALA A 275 24.20 7.78 -27.69
N GLN A 276 24.35 7.22 -26.48
CA GLN A 276 24.86 7.95 -25.32
C GLN A 276 26.26 8.51 -25.58
N ARG A 277 27.17 7.72 -26.16
CA ARG A 277 28.54 8.15 -26.50
C ARG A 277 28.57 9.27 -27.54
N THR A 278 27.64 9.25 -28.49
CA THR A 278 27.52 10.30 -29.51
C THR A 278 26.98 11.60 -28.91
N SER A 279 26.16 11.53 -27.85
CA SER A 279 25.62 12.71 -27.15
C SER A 279 26.49 13.21 -25.98
N GLU A 280 27.65 12.58 -25.72
CA GLU A 280 28.55 13.00 -24.64
C GLU A 280 29.20 14.36 -24.92
N ASP A 281 29.20 15.23 -23.92
CA ASP A 281 30.05 16.43 -23.94
C ASP A 281 31.55 16.06 -23.70
N PRO A 282 32.50 16.97 -24.00
CA PRO A 282 33.93 16.70 -23.84
C PRO A 282 34.34 16.30 -22.41
N GLN A 283 33.72 16.89 -21.38
CA GLN A 283 34.02 16.64 -19.97
C GLN A 283 33.53 15.26 -19.53
N GLN A 284 32.31 14.88 -19.94
CA GLN A 284 31.74 13.54 -19.75
C GLN A 284 32.60 12.49 -20.44
N ARG A 285 33.04 12.75 -21.67
CA ARG A 285 33.93 11.87 -22.43
C ARG A 285 35.27 11.67 -21.72
N ALA A 286 35.90 12.75 -21.26
CA ALA A 286 37.16 12.69 -20.53
C ALA A 286 37.02 11.89 -19.22
N THR A 287 35.95 12.13 -18.46
CA THR A 287 35.65 11.40 -17.22
C THR A 287 35.48 9.91 -17.47
N ARG A 288 34.74 9.53 -18.51
CA ARG A 288 34.55 8.12 -18.89
C ARG A 288 35.87 7.45 -19.30
N LEU A 289 36.71 8.12 -20.10
CA LEU A 289 38.00 7.59 -20.51
C LEU A 289 38.96 7.41 -19.31
N ALA A 290 39.01 8.38 -18.40
CA ALA A 290 39.79 8.28 -17.17
C ALA A 290 39.31 7.13 -16.28
N THR A 291 37.99 6.99 -16.11
CA THR A 291 37.39 5.88 -15.33
C THR A 291 37.73 4.52 -15.94
N ASN A 292 37.64 4.38 -17.26
CA ASN A 292 38.01 3.15 -17.96
C ASN A 292 39.50 2.83 -17.80
N ALA A 293 40.39 3.82 -17.90
CA ALA A 293 41.82 3.63 -17.70
C ALA A 293 42.14 3.16 -16.27
N ALA A 294 41.52 3.79 -15.26
CA ALA A 294 41.67 3.40 -13.86
C ALA A 294 41.16 1.97 -13.58
N ALA A 295 40.02 1.60 -14.17
CA ALA A 295 39.48 0.25 -14.04
C ALA A 295 40.39 -0.82 -14.68
N THR A 296 40.94 -0.53 -15.87
CA THR A 296 41.92 -1.41 -16.52
C THR A 296 43.16 -1.59 -15.65
N ALA A 297 43.72 -0.51 -15.12
CA ALA A 297 44.88 -0.55 -14.22
C ALA A 297 44.60 -1.34 -12.92
N ALA A 298 43.43 -1.17 -12.32
CA ALA A 298 43.02 -1.92 -11.14
C ALA A 298 42.81 -3.42 -11.42
N SER A 299 42.36 -3.77 -12.63
CA SER A 299 42.21 -5.16 -13.06
C SER A 299 43.57 -5.84 -13.25
N THR A 300 44.52 -5.17 -13.92
CA THR A 300 45.90 -5.68 -14.07
C THR A 300 46.62 -5.84 -12.73
N PHE A 301 46.32 -5.00 -11.74
CA PHE A 301 46.93 -5.10 -10.39
C PHE A 301 46.33 -6.23 -9.53
N ARG A 302 45.07 -6.63 -9.79
CA ARG A 302 44.39 -7.73 -9.07
C ARG A 302 44.65 -9.12 -9.65
N HIS A 303 45.18 -9.19 -10.87
CA HIS A 303 45.70 -10.43 -11.40
C HIS A 303 47.02 -10.77 -10.70
N ILE A 304 46.95 -11.65 -9.69
CA ILE A 304 48.11 -12.43 -9.26
C ILE A 304 48.61 -13.17 -10.51
N PRO A 305 49.89 -13.06 -10.90
CA PRO A 305 50.41 -13.79 -12.04
C PRO A 305 50.40 -15.28 -11.71
N THR A 306 49.34 -15.98 -12.06
CA THR A 306 49.41 -17.41 -12.31
C THR A 306 50.19 -17.57 -13.61
N THR A 307 51.48 -17.87 -13.46
CA THR A 307 52.40 -18.40 -14.47
C THR A 307 51.80 -18.54 -15.86
N GLN A 308 52.16 -17.61 -16.76
CA GLN A 308 52.23 -17.93 -18.18
C GLN A 308 53.26 -19.05 -18.35
N THR A 309 52.83 -20.30 -18.35
CA THR A 309 53.46 -21.29 -19.21
C THR A 309 52.76 -21.19 -20.56
N SER A 310 53.18 -20.20 -21.34
CA SER A 310 53.11 -20.33 -22.78
C SER A 310 53.97 -21.54 -23.14
N ASN A 311 53.33 -22.62 -23.60
CA ASN A 311 54.04 -23.66 -24.34
C ASN A 311 54.50 -23.04 -25.66
N VAL A 312 55.65 -22.37 -25.61
CA VAL A 312 56.49 -22.11 -26.76
C VAL A 312 57.28 -23.40 -26.99
N LEU A 313 56.74 -24.26 -27.85
CA LEU A 313 57.53 -25.29 -28.51
C LEU A 313 58.50 -24.56 -29.46
N HIS A 314 59.72 -24.31 -28.98
CA HIS A 314 60.87 -24.06 -29.82
C HIS A 314 61.43 -25.42 -30.25
N SER A 315 61.13 -25.83 -31.49
CA SER A 315 62.04 -26.70 -32.24
C SER A 315 63.01 -25.81 -33.01
N SER A 316 64.25 -25.79 -32.52
CA SER A 316 65.52 -25.74 -33.25
C SER A 316 65.51 -25.23 -34.70
N GLY A 317 66.33 -24.20 -34.93
CA GLY A 317 66.46 -23.51 -36.20
C GLY A 317 67.26 -24.20 -37.30
N THR A 318 67.18 -23.58 -38.46
CA THR A 318 68.15 -23.51 -39.56
C THR A 318 67.91 -22.15 -40.25
N VAL A 319 68.77 -21.16 -40.00
CA VAL A 319 69.83 -20.62 -40.89
C VAL A 319 69.35 -20.10 -42.26
N ASP A 320 69.52 -18.79 -42.42
CA ASP A 320 69.76 -17.95 -43.62
C ASP A 320 68.95 -18.15 -44.93
N ALA A 321 68.30 -17.06 -45.39
CA ALA A 321 68.93 -16.16 -46.38
C ALA A 321 67.96 -15.05 -46.87
N ALA A 322 68.43 -13.81 -46.72
CA ALA A 322 68.29 -12.63 -47.59
C ALA A 322 67.15 -12.49 -48.64
N ARG A 323 66.36 -11.41 -48.45
CA ARG A 323 66.29 -10.21 -49.33
C ARG A 323 65.64 -10.32 -50.74
N LEU A 324 64.36 -9.92 -50.80
CA LEU A 324 63.74 -8.93 -51.74
C LEU A 324 63.57 -9.26 -53.26
N PRO A 325 62.73 -8.51 -54.02
CA PRO A 325 61.61 -9.06 -54.82
C PRO A 325 61.71 -8.82 -56.35
N ALA A 326 60.58 -9.09 -57.05
CA ALA A 326 60.27 -8.91 -58.49
C ALA A 326 60.83 -10.04 -59.38
N ILE A 327 60.10 -10.66 -60.32
CA ILE A 327 58.92 -10.30 -61.13
C ILE A 327 57.96 -11.50 -61.15
#